data_AF-A0A3S1DPQ5-F1
#
_entry.id   AF-A0A3S1DPQ5-F1
#
_cell.length_a   1.000
_cell.length_b   1.000
_cell.length_c   1.000
_cell.angle_alpha   90.00
_cell.angle_beta   90.00
_cell.angle_gamma   90.00
#
_symmetry.space_group_name_H-M   'P 1'
#
loop_
_entity.id
_entity.type
_entity.pdbx_description
1 polymer ?
#
loop_
_entity_poly.entity_id
_entity_poly.type
_entity_poly.pdbx_seq_one_letter_code
_entity_poly.pdbx_strand_id
1 'polypeptide(L)'
;MLAVFIPIHIIAMFSEELMWRGYILPLQVDTYGVYAWIINGLLWAWVVHACLKWHLIGMIPGMLIAPWIAQHTGSTWASFAVHAIGNAPLWIILLVGVLKSTIDEEPNHVEKTA
;
A
#
# COMPACT_ATOMS: atom_id res chain seq x y z
N MET A 1 11.35 5.18 14.96
CA MET A 1 9.96 4.95 14.46
C MET A 1 9.93 4.20 13.14
N LEU A 2 10.67 4.63 12.10
CA LEU A 2 10.68 3.99 10.77
C LEU A 2 11.11 2.51 10.77
N ALA A 3 12.10 2.15 11.59
CA ALA A 3 12.60 0.77 11.70
C ALA A 3 11.54 -0.25 12.16
N VAL A 4 10.48 0.22 12.85
CA VAL A 4 9.35 -0.63 13.28
C VAL A 4 8.19 -0.51 12.30
N PHE A 5 7.92 0.72 11.81
CA PHE A 5 6.85 0.98 10.86
C PHE A 5 7.01 0.23 9.54
N ILE A 6 8.20 0.23 8.94
CA ILE A 6 8.45 -0.38 7.63
C ILE A 6 8.17 -1.89 7.66
N PRO A 7 8.72 -2.69 8.59
CA PRO A 7 8.40 -4.12 8.68
C PRO A 7 6.91 -4.39 8.91
N ILE A 8 6.27 -3.65 9.81
CA ILE A 8 4.83 -3.81 10.10
C ILE A 8 4.00 -3.53 8.84
N HIS A 9 4.31 -2.46 8.12
CA HIS A 9 3.60 -2.09 6.90
C HIS A 9 3.81 -3.10 5.77
N ILE A 10 5.02 -3.66 5.65
CA ILE A 10 5.30 -4.74 4.69
C ILE A 10 4.48 -5.99 5.03
N ILE A 11 4.43 -6.39 6.30
CA ILE A 11 3.63 -7.55 6.74
C ILE A 11 2.13 -7.31 6.49
N ALA A 12 1.63 -6.09 6.76
CA ALA A 12 0.26 -5.73 6.50
C ALA A 12 -0.08 -5.87 5.00
N MET A 13 0.71 -5.23 4.13
CA MET A 13 0.51 -5.34 2.67
C MET A 13 0.62 -6.79 2.18
N PHE A 14 1.58 -7.56 2.70
CA PHE A 14 1.76 -8.96 2.31
C PHE A 14 0.54 -9.80 2.70
N SER A 15 0.01 -9.59 3.91
CA SER A 15 -1.19 -10.26 4.39
C SER A 15 -2.42 -9.89 3.57
N GLU A 16 -2.54 -8.62 3.18
CA GLU A 16 -3.59 -8.15 2.27
C GLU A 16 -3.51 -8.85 0.91
N GLU A 17 -2.33 -8.93 0.29
CA GLU A 17 -2.19 -9.62 -0.99
C GLU A 17 -2.48 -11.11 -0.89
N LEU A 18 -2.02 -11.76 0.18
CA LEU A 18 -2.29 -13.18 0.39
C LEU A 18 -3.79 -13.44 0.51
N MET A 19 -4.52 -12.61 1.27
CA MET A 19 -5.95 -12.74 1.43
C MET A 19 -6.72 -12.39 0.15
N TRP A 20 -6.49 -11.20 -0.41
CA TRP A 20 -7.29 -10.69 -1.53
C TRP A 20 -6.94 -11.36 -2.84
N ARG A 21 -5.65 -11.62 -3.12
CA ARG A 21 -5.18 -12.10 -4.43
C ARG A 21 -4.78 -13.56 -4.37
N GLY A 22 -4.29 -14.04 -3.23
CA GLY A 22 -4.00 -15.45 -3.01
C GLY A 22 -5.25 -16.30 -2.76
N TYR A 23 -6.28 -15.76 -2.11
CA TYR A 23 -7.46 -16.56 -1.71
C TYR A 23 -8.78 -16.07 -2.33
N ILE A 24 -9.15 -14.80 -2.17
CA ILE A 24 -10.46 -14.29 -2.60
C ILE A 24 -10.56 -14.20 -4.13
N LEU A 25 -9.54 -13.66 -4.80
CA LEU A 25 -9.55 -13.45 -6.25
C LEU A 25 -9.71 -14.77 -7.04
N PRO A 26 -9.01 -15.88 -6.75
CA PRO A 26 -9.24 -17.15 -7.43
C PRO A 26 -10.71 -17.61 -7.39
N LEU A 27 -11.36 -17.52 -6.21
CA LEU A 27 -12.78 -17.86 -6.06
C LEU A 27 -13.69 -16.96 -6.90
N GLN A 28 -13.33 -15.68 -7.00
CA GLN A 28 -14.04 -14.72 -7.85
C GLN A 28 -13.79 -14.96 -9.34
N VAL A 29 -12.61 -15.45 -9.74
CA VAL A 29 -12.33 -15.85 -11.13
C VAL A 29 -13.22 -17.02 -11.53
N ASP A 30 -13.40 -18.00 -10.66
CA ASP A 30 -14.29 -19.15 -10.93
C ASP A 30 -15.77 -18.73 -11.06
N THR A 31 -16.17 -17.65 -10.37
CA THR A 31 -17.56 -17.18 -10.36
C THR A 31 -17.86 -16.13 -11.45
N TYR A 32 -16.93 -15.20 -11.68
CA TYR A 32 -17.13 -13.99 -12.49
C TYR A 32 -16.18 -13.88 -13.69
N GLY A 33 -15.25 -14.82 -13.84
CA GLY A 33 -14.32 -14.90 -14.97
C GLY A 33 -13.47 -13.65 -15.15
N VAL A 34 -13.49 -13.09 -16.35
CA VAL A 34 -12.66 -11.93 -16.75
C VAL A 34 -12.97 -10.64 -15.97
N TYR A 35 -14.14 -10.56 -15.32
CA TYR A 35 -14.54 -9.39 -14.53
C TYR A 35 -14.16 -9.50 -13.05
N ALA A 36 -13.57 -10.62 -12.62
CA ALA A 36 -13.23 -10.87 -11.22
C ALA A 36 -12.29 -9.79 -10.64
N TRP A 37 -11.32 -9.29 -11.40
CA TRP A 37 -10.42 -8.23 -10.92
C TRP A 37 -11.16 -6.93 -10.57
N ILE A 38 -12.22 -6.57 -11.29
CA ILE A 38 -13.02 -5.38 -11.00
C ILE A 38 -13.75 -5.57 -9.67
N ILE A 39 -14.39 -6.73 -9.51
CA ILE A 39 -15.15 -7.06 -8.30
C ILE A 39 -14.21 -7.13 -7.09
N ASN A 40 -13.06 -7.78 -7.25
CA ASN A 40 -12.03 -7.88 -6.21
C ASN A 40 -11.53 -6.49 -5.79
N GLY A 41 -11.14 -5.65 -6.77
CA GLY A 41 -10.58 -4.34 -6.50
C GLY A 41 -11.59 -3.38 -5.87
N LEU A 42 -12.85 -3.39 -6.33
CA LEU A 42 -13.90 -2.56 -5.74
C LEU A 42 -14.29 -3.04 -4.33
N LEU A 43 -14.38 -4.35 -4.12
CA LEU A 43 -14.67 -4.91 -2.80
C LEU A 43 -13.53 -4.63 -1.82
N TRP A 44 -12.28 -4.75 -2.26
CA TRP A 44 -11.11 -4.41 -1.46
C TRP A 44 -11.08 -2.91 -1.10
N ALA A 45 -11.34 -2.04 -2.08
CA ALA A 45 -11.43 -0.60 -1.86
C ALA A 45 -12.53 -0.25 -0.84
N TRP A 46 -13.71 -0.88 -0.96
CA TRP A 46 -14.80 -0.67 -0.02
C TRP A 46 -14.48 -1.18 1.40
N VAL A 47 -13.98 -2.40 1.53
CA VAL A 47 -13.77 -3.03 2.85
C VAL A 47 -12.61 -2.38 3.61
N VAL A 48 -11.50 -2.08 2.93
CA VAL A 48 -10.27 -1.63 3.59
C VAL A 48 -10.17 -0.11 3.62
N HIS A 49 -10.76 0.59 2.64
CA HIS A 49 -10.48 2.02 2.43
C HIS A 49 -11.72 2.92 2.42
N ALA A 50 -12.95 2.41 2.63
CA ALA A 50 -14.16 3.25 2.67
C ALA A 50 -14.11 4.33 3.77
N CYS A 51 -13.37 4.11 4.84
CA CYS A 51 -13.17 5.09 5.91
C CYS A 51 -12.41 6.35 5.46
N LEU A 52 -11.71 6.30 4.31
CA LEU A 52 -10.86 7.38 3.80
C LEU A 52 -11.63 8.42 2.95
N LYS A 53 -12.98 8.36 2.91
CA LYS A 53 -13.84 9.33 2.21
C LYS A 53 -13.41 9.54 0.75
N TRP A 54 -13.11 10.78 0.36
CA TRP A 54 -12.72 11.16 -1.01
C TRP A 54 -11.37 10.61 -1.45
N HIS A 55 -10.48 10.28 -0.51
CA HIS A 55 -9.20 9.68 -0.83
C HIS A 55 -9.36 8.32 -1.50
N LEU A 56 -10.46 7.61 -1.20
CA LEU A 56 -10.83 6.36 -1.87
C LEU A 56 -10.81 6.49 -3.40
N ILE A 57 -11.33 7.59 -3.94
CA ILE A 57 -11.43 7.81 -5.40
C ILE A 57 -10.04 7.84 -6.04
N GLY A 58 -9.09 8.51 -5.39
CA GLY A 58 -7.70 8.56 -5.86
C GLY A 58 -7.00 7.20 -5.79
N MET A 59 -7.44 6.31 -4.89
CA MET A 59 -6.87 4.97 -4.73
C MET A 59 -7.45 3.94 -5.71
N ILE A 60 -8.66 4.17 -6.26
CA ILE A 60 -9.33 3.22 -7.16
C ILE A 60 -8.41 2.68 -8.27
N PRO A 61 -7.61 3.50 -8.98
CA PRO A 61 -6.71 2.97 -10.00
C PRO A 61 -5.73 1.93 -9.45
N GLY A 62 -5.08 2.20 -8.31
CA GLY A 62 -4.19 1.23 -7.65
C GLY A 62 -4.94 -0.02 -7.18
N MET A 63 -6.15 0.19 -6.63
CA MET A 63 -7.04 -0.88 -6.14
C MET A 63 -7.49 -1.85 -7.25
N LEU A 64 -7.54 -1.36 -8.49
CA LEU A 64 -7.92 -2.12 -9.67
C LEU A 64 -6.73 -2.74 -10.40
N ILE A 65 -5.57 -2.08 -10.43
CA ILE A 65 -4.38 -2.60 -11.10
C ILE A 65 -3.82 -3.83 -10.36
N ALA A 66 -3.79 -3.83 -9.04
CA ALA A 66 -3.26 -4.96 -8.27
C ALA A 66 -3.97 -6.31 -8.57
N PRO A 67 -5.31 -6.41 -8.50
CA PRO A 67 -6.01 -7.66 -8.84
C PRO A 67 -5.97 -7.95 -10.34
N TRP A 68 -5.91 -6.92 -11.20
CA TRP A 68 -5.75 -7.11 -12.63
C TRP A 68 -4.41 -7.80 -12.93
N ILE A 69 -3.29 -7.33 -12.36
CA ILE A 69 -1.97 -7.97 -12.47
C ILE A 69 -2.03 -9.40 -11.95
N ALA A 70 -2.60 -9.62 -10.76
CA ALA A 70 -2.69 -10.95 -10.16
C ALA A 70 -3.45 -11.93 -11.07
N GLN A 71 -4.58 -11.51 -11.63
CA GLN A 71 -5.40 -12.34 -12.51
C GLN A 71 -4.69 -12.64 -13.85
N HIS A 72 -4.00 -11.67 -14.45
CA HIS A 72 -3.36 -11.85 -15.75
C HIS A 72 -2.00 -12.56 -15.68
N THR A 73 -1.31 -12.45 -14.55
CA THR A 73 0.00 -13.09 -14.35
C THR A 73 -0.08 -14.39 -13.57
N GLY A 74 -1.20 -14.66 -12.89
CA GLY A 74 -1.33 -15.78 -11.96
C GLY A 74 -0.41 -15.66 -10.73
N SER A 75 0.12 -14.47 -10.45
CA SER A 75 1.17 -14.27 -9.45
C SER A 75 0.77 -13.24 -8.39
N THR A 76 0.59 -13.71 -7.16
CA THR A 76 0.41 -12.85 -5.97
C THR A 76 1.67 -12.00 -5.71
N TRP A 77 2.86 -12.49 -6.07
CA TRP A 77 4.10 -11.71 -5.95
C TRP A 77 4.15 -10.52 -6.93
N ALA A 78 3.68 -10.71 -8.16
CA ALA A 78 3.58 -9.61 -9.12
C ALA A 78 2.61 -8.53 -8.63
N SER A 79 1.47 -8.95 -8.05
CA SER A 79 0.52 -8.04 -7.43
C SER A 79 1.11 -7.29 -6.23
N PHE A 80 1.84 -8.01 -5.36
CA PHE A 80 2.53 -7.43 -4.22
C PHE A 80 3.57 -6.38 -4.63
N ALA A 81 4.34 -6.63 -5.69
CA ALA A 81 5.29 -5.65 -6.21
C ALA A 81 4.59 -4.35 -6.63
N VAL A 82 3.47 -4.47 -7.37
CA VAL A 82 2.67 -3.30 -7.80
C VAL A 82 2.06 -2.57 -6.61
N HIS A 83 1.53 -3.30 -5.63
CA HIS A 83 0.98 -2.72 -4.42
C HIS A 83 2.06 -1.97 -3.59
N ALA A 84 3.25 -2.56 -3.45
CA ALA A 84 4.38 -1.93 -2.77
C ALA A 84 4.87 -0.67 -3.51
N ILE A 85 4.96 -0.70 -4.84
CA ILE A 85 5.31 0.47 -5.67
C ILE A 85 4.28 1.59 -5.47
N GLY A 86 2.99 1.25 -5.45
CA GLY A 86 1.92 2.21 -5.19
C GLY A 86 2.02 2.88 -3.81
N ASN A 87 2.55 2.17 -2.81
CA ASN A 87 2.77 2.69 -1.45
C ASN A 87 4.12 3.41 -1.26
N ALA A 88 5.09 3.21 -2.16
CA ALA A 88 6.41 3.81 -2.05
C ALA A 88 6.41 5.35 -1.88
N PRO A 89 5.52 6.14 -2.53
CA PRO A 89 5.44 7.58 -2.30
C PRO A 89 5.19 7.96 -0.84
N LEU A 90 4.34 7.20 -0.13
CA LEU A 90 4.07 7.43 1.29
C LEU A 90 5.34 7.23 2.12
N TRP A 91 6.10 6.17 1.84
CA TRP A 91 7.35 5.89 2.54
C TRP A 91 8.41 6.97 2.29
N ILE A 92 8.50 7.48 1.07
CA ILE A 92 9.42 8.58 0.73
C ILE A 92 9.05 9.84 1.50
N ILE A 93 7.76 10.20 1.54
CA ILE A 93 7.28 11.37 2.29
C ILE A 93 7.58 11.22 3.79
N LEU A 94 7.32 10.05 4.36
CA LEU A 94 7.63 9.76 5.78
C LEU A 94 9.13 9.84 6.05
N LEU A 95 9.97 9.29 5.16
CA LEU A 95 11.43 9.35 5.29
C LEU A 95 11.92 10.80 5.27
N VAL A 96 11.46 11.61 4.31
CA VAL A 96 11.83 13.04 4.21
C VAL A 96 11.38 13.81 5.45
N GLY A 97 10.17 13.55 5.94
CA GLY A 97 9.64 14.18 7.15
C GLY A 97 10.50 13.89 8.39
N VAL A 98 10.90 12.62 8.57
CA VAL A 98 11.77 12.21 9.69
C VAL A 98 13.17 12.80 9.55
N LEU A 99 13.77 12.80 8.35
CA LEU A 99 15.09 13.40 8.13
C LEU A 99 15.07 14.89 8.47
N LYS A 100 14.05 15.61 8.01
CA LYS A 100 13.89 17.04 8.31
C LYS A 100 13.72 17.30 9.81
N SER A 101 12.86 16.55 10.51
CA SER A 101 12.67 16.73 11.95
C SER A 101 13.95 16.47 12.75
N THR A 102 14.81 15.56 12.28
CA THR A 102 16.09 15.27 12.94
C THR A 102 17.10 16.40 12.74
N ILE A 103 17.11 17.04 11.56
CA ILE A 103 17.96 18.20 11.27
C ILE A 103 17.50 19.43 12.05
N ASP A 104 16.19 19.66 12.14
CA ASP A 104 15.62 20.81 12.85
C ASP A 104 15.76 20.72 14.39
N GLU A 105 16.04 19.53 14.93
CA GLU A 105 16.28 19.29 16.36
C GLU A 105 17.75 19.45 16.80
N GLU A 106 18.72 19.60 15.90
CA GLU A 106 20.09 19.99 16.28
C GLU A 106 20.12 21.47 16.67
N PRO A 107 20.31 21.83 17.95
CA PRO A 107 20.35 23.23 18.33
C PRO A 107 21.74 23.77 17.99
N ASN A 108 21.77 25.05 17.62
CA ASN A 108 22.89 25.98 17.76
C ASN A 108 23.47 26.03 19.20
N HIS A 109 23.85 24.89 19.79
CA HIS A 109 24.34 24.79 21.16
C HIS A 109 25.84 25.10 21.30
N VAL A 110 26.49 25.58 20.24
CA VAL A 110 27.91 25.96 20.27
C VAL A 110 28.13 27.47 20.40
N GLU A 111 27.12 28.34 20.23
CA GLU A 111 27.35 29.79 20.13
C GLU A 111 26.75 30.66 21.26
N LYS A 112 26.82 30.20 22.51
CA LYS A 112 26.53 31.05 23.69
C LYS A 112 27.53 30.94 24.84
N THR A 113 28.77 30.58 24.56
CA THR A 113 29.91 30.76 25.49
C THR A 113 31.04 31.46 24.76
N ALA A 114 30.91 32.78 24.59
CA ALA A 114 32.00 33.71 24.30
C ALA A 114 31.71 35.02 25.03
#